data_AF-A0A660TL48-F1
#
_entry.id   AF-A0A660TL48-F1
#
_cell.length_a   1.000
_cell.length_b   1.000
_cell.length_c   1.000
_cell.angle_alpha   90.00
_cell.angle_beta   90.00
_cell.angle_gamma   90.00
#
_symmetry.space_group_name_H-M   'P 1'
#
loop_
_entity.id
_entity.type
_entity.pdbx_description
1 polymer ?
#
loop_
_entity_poly.entity_id
_entity_poly.type
_entity_poly.pdbx_seq_one_letter_code
_entity_poly.pdbx_strand_id
1 'polypeptide(L)' 'EITEDILRSNFICRIALADNNLPYVIPMDYGFYENKIYLHTAGVEKRLII' A
#
# COMPACT_ATOMS: atom_id res chain seq x y z
N GLU A 1 4.99 20.02 0.90
CA GLU A 1 6.16 19.36 1.55
C GLU A 1 6.59 18.24 0.60
N ILE A 2 7.89 18.03 0.39
CA ILE A 2 8.40 17.12 -0.68
C ILE A 2 7.75 15.72 -0.61
N THR A 3 7.50 15.21 0.59
CA THR A 3 6.81 13.93 0.81
C THR A 3 5.38 13.93 0.27
N GLU A 4 4.58 14.95 0.57
CA GLU A 4 3.22 15.06 0.07
C GLU A 4 3.19 15.19 -1.45
N ASP A 5 4.13 15.94 -2.03
CA ASP A 5 4.23 16.11 -3.48
C ASP A 5 4.52 14.77 -4.17
N ILE A 6 5.43 13.97 -3.61
CA ILE A 6 5.73 12.61 -4.09
C ILE A 6 4.50 11.69 -3.96
N LEU A 7 3.78 11.78 -2.84
CA LEU A 7 2.61 10.95 -2.60
C LEU A 7 1.44 11.31 -3.51
N ARG A 8 1.29 12.60 -3.88
CA ARG A 8 0.28 13.09 -4.81
C ARG A 8 0.63 12.85 -6.28
N SER A 9 1.92 12.79 -6.63
CA SER A 9 2.38 12.56 -8.00
C SER A 9 2.46 11.08 -8.38
N ASN A 10 2.29 10.15 -7.43
CA ASN A 10 2.35 8.72 -7.65
C ASN A 10 1.01 8.06 -7.31
N PHE A 11 0.76 6.93 -7.96
CA PHE A 11 -0.47 6.14 -7.74
C PHE A 11 -0.17 4.73 -7.25
N ILE A 12 1.09 4.27 -7.34
CA ILE A 12 1.50 2.91 -6.95
C ILE A 12 2.51 3.01 -5.81
N CYS A 13 2.24 2.30 -4.71
CA CYS A 13 3.21 2.03 -3.66
C CYS A 13 3.56 0.54 -3.64
N ARG A 14 4.74 0.22 -3.07
CA ARG A 14 5.17 -1.16 -2.86
C ARG A 14 5.13 -1.44 -1.38
N ILE A 15 4.31 -2.39 -0.96
CA ILE A 15 4.13 -2.74 0.45
C ILE A 15 4.96 -3.99 0.72
N ALA A 16 5.90 -3.88 1.65
CA ALA A 16 6.64 -5.02 2.17
C ALA A 16 5.87 -5.63 3.35
N LEU A 17 5.66 -6.94 3.30
CA LEU A 17 4.95 -7.72 4.31
C LEU A 17 5.74 -8.99 4.62
N ALA A 18 5.35 -9.66 5.70
CA ALA A 18 5.87 -10.97 6.04
C ALA A 18 4.71 -11.90 6.42
N ASP A 19 4.65 -13.07 5.80
CA ASP A 19 3.76 -14.17 6.20
C ASP A 19 4.62 -15.34 6.66
N ASN A 20 4.41 -15.84 7.87
CA ASN A 20 5.23 -16.91 8.46
C ASN A 20 6.75 -16.66 8.35
N ASN A 21 7.18 -15.41 8.58
CA ASN A 21 8.57 -14.96 8.46
C ASN A 21 9.16 -15.04 7.03
N LEU A 22 8.31 -15.24 6.01
CA LEU A 22 8.69 -15.15 4.61
C LEU A 22 8.37 -13.73 4.10
N PRO A 23 9.40 -12.92 3.76
CA PRO A 23 9.17 -11.58 3.26
C PRO A 23 8.65 -11.61 1.83
N TYR A 24 7.69 -10.74 1.52
CA TYR A 24 7.23 -10.51 0.15
C TYR A 24 6.85 -9.04 -0.06
N VAL A 25 6.83 -8.62 -1.32
CA VAL A 25 6.49 -7.26 -1.72
C VAL A 25 5.36 -7.31 -2.73
N ILE A 26 4.34 -6.49 -2.51
CA ILE A 26 3.25 -6.33 -3.47
C ILE A 26 3.16 -4.88 -3.97
N PRO A 27 2.94 -4.66 -5.27
CA PRO A 27 2.52 -3.37 -5.76
C PRO A 27 1.03 -3.18 -5.48
N MET A 28 0.65 -2.03 -4.93
CA MET A 28 -0.74 -1.63 -4.76
C MET A 28 -0.92 -0.19 -5.21
N ASP A 29 -2.07 0.09 -5.80
CA ASP A 29 -2.51 1.46 -5.94
C ASP A 29 -2.96 2.03 -4.59
N TYR A 30 -2.81 3.33 -4.40
CA TYR A 30 -3.20 3.99 -3.17
C TYR A 30 -3.82 5.37 -3.41
N GLY A 31 -4.68 5.79 -2.48
CA GLY A 31 -5.14 7.17 -2.35
C GLY A 31 -4.37 7.89 -1.25
N PHE A 32 -4.06 9.17 -1.44
CA PHE A 32 -3.45 10.02 -0.40
C PHE A 32 -4.35 11.21 -0.07
N TYR A 33 -4.80 11.29 1.18
CA TYR A 33 -5.67 12.36 1.67
C TYR A 33 -5.44 12.61 3.16
N GLU A 34 -5.39 13.88 3.58
CA GLU A 34 -5.18 14.29 4.98
C GLU A 34 -4.06 13.51 5.71
N ASN A 35 -2.88 13.45 5.09
CA ASN A 35 -1.70 12.76 5.62
C ASN A 35 -1.93 11.25 5.89
N LYS A 36 -2.85 10.60 5.16
CA LYS A 36 -3.15 9.18 5.24
C LYS A 36 -3.06 8.52 3.86
N ILE A 37 -2.56 7.29 3.86
CA ILE A 37 -2.54 6.41 2.69
C ILE A 37 -3.72 5.43 2.82
N TYR A 38 -4.53 5.36 1.78
CA TYR A 38 -5.68 4.46 1.68
C TYR A 38 -5.37 3.36 0.67
N LEU A 39 -5.54 2.12 1.10
CA LEU A 39 -5.35 0.93 0.29
C LEU A 39 -6.69 0.21 0.19
N HIS A 40 -7.02 -0.29 -0.99
CA HIS A 40 -8.22 -1.08 -1.19
C HIS A 40 -7.83 -2.55 -1.39
N THR A 41 -8.65 -3.48 -0.90
CA THR A 41 -8.42 -4.92 -1.09
C THR A 41 -9.72 -5.57 -1.57
N ALA A 42 -9.66 -6.79 -2.15
CA ALA A 42 -10.79 -7.47 -2.82
C ALA A 42 -12.08 -7.63 -2.00
N GLY A 43 -12.41 -8.76 -1.40
CA GLY A 43 -13.55 -8.87 -0.47
C GLY A 43 -13.62 -10.32 -0.12
N VAL A 44 -12.90 -10.75 0.92
CA VAL A 44 -12.80 -12.14 1.40
C VAL A 44 -11.58 -12.97 0.90
N GLU A 45 -10.97 -13.62 1.89
CA GLU A 45 -10.06 -14.79 2.01
C GLU A 45 -8.75 -14.92 1.21
N LYS A 46 -8.59 -14.37 0.01
CA LYS A 46 -7.28 -14.41 -0.70
C LYS A 46 -6.53 -13.07 -0.65
N ARG A 47 -6.88 -12.25 0.33
CA ARG A 47 -6.39 -10.89 0.50
C ARG A 47 -5.13 -10.89 1.35
N LEU A 48 -4.16 -10.09 0.92
CA LEU A 48 -3.17 -9.40 1.75
C LEU A 48 -3.06 -9.98 3.18
N ILE A 49 -2.17 -10.95 3.36
CA ILE A 49 -1.87 -11.45 4.70
C ILE A 49 -1.12 -10.32 5.41
N ILE A 50 -1.77 -9.70 6.40
CA ILE A 50 -1.17 -8.69 7.29
C ILE A 50 -1.05 -9.31 8.67
#